data_AF-A0A529LRI7-F1
#
_entry.id   AF-A0A529LRI7-F1
#
_cell.length_a   1.000
_cell.length_b   1.000
_cell.length_c   1.000
_cell.angle_alpha   90.00
_cell.angle_beta   90.00
_cell.angle_gamma   90.00
#
_symmetry.space_group_name_H-M   'P 1'
#
loop_
_entity.id
_entity.type
_entity.pdbx_description
1 polymer ?
#
loop_
_entity_poly.entity_id
_entity_poly.type
_entity_poly.pdbx_seq_one_letter_code
_entity_poly.pdbx_strand_id
1 'polypeptide(L)'
;MDVAMNSNAVVVERRLSRAIMSSSHGFWSLGGFAGGALGGYSIQNYGYLSHAVAVTVIAFAVIAFAIRYLIAEDRPQAVEHQKFTLPRHTAVYLVGLMALLTMISEGAVLDWAALFLHQELGADLAVAGLAYAAFSGVMALMRFLGDGVRNRFGAVSTLRGSALVAAAGMLVAGLSS
;
A
#
# COMPACT_ATOMS: atom_id res chain seq x y z
N MET A 1 -2.25 -10.58 -6.90
CA MET A 1 -3.23 -10.69 -5.80
C MET A 1 -4.00 -9.37 -5.64
N ASP A 2 -3.35 -8.25 -5.90
CA ASP A 2 -3.89 -6.90 -5.72
C ASP A 2 -5.08 -6.56 -6.61
N VAL A 3 -5.17 -7.10 -7.82
CA VAL A 3 -6.27 -6.77 -8.74
C VAL A 3 -7.62 -7.18 -8.15
N ALA A 4 -7.75 -8.40 -7.61
CA ALA A 4 -8.99 -8.87 -7.01
C ALA A 4 -9.34 -8.09 -5.72
N MET A 5 -8.34 -7.80 -4.89
CA MET A 5 -8.52 -6.97 -3.69
C MET A 5 -8.97 -5.56 -4.05
N ASN A 6 -8.30 -4.91 -5.01
CA ASN A 6 -8.60 -3.56 -5.45
C ASN A 6 -9.99 -3.49 -6.10
N SER A 7 -10.35 -4.46 -6.95
CA SER A 7 -11.69 -4.54 -7.52
C SER A 7 -12.77 -4.63 -6.43
N ASN A 8 -12.59 -5.50 -5.44
CA ASN A 8 -13.52 -5.61 -4.32
C ASN A 8 -13.58 -4.33 -3.47
N ALA A 9 -12.43 -3.72 -3.17
CA ALA A 9 -12.37 -2.47 -2.43
C ALA A 9 -13.11 -1.33 -3.16
N VAL A 10 -13.03 -1.25 -4.49
CA VAL A 10 -13.81 -0.28 -5.29
C VAL A 10 -15.32 -0.53 -5.15
N VAL A 11 -15.76 -1.79 -5.18
CA VAL A 11 -17.18 -2.13 -5.00
C VAL A 11 -17.66 -1.69 -3.61
N VAL A 12 -16.87 -1.95 -2.58
CA VAL A 12 -17.15 -1.54 -1.20
C VAL A 12 -17.14 -0.03 -1.04
N GLU A 13 -16.17 0.69 -1.63
CA GLU A 13 -16.12 2.17 -1.63
C GLU A 13 -17.41 2.77 -2.20
N ARG A 14 -17.91 2.22 -3.31
CA ARG A 14 -19.17 2.68 -3.94
C ARG A 14 -20.36 2.51 -3.02
N ARG A 15 -20.47 1.35 -2.34
CA ARG A 15 -21.57 1.09 -1.39
C ARG A 15 -21.48 1.94 -0.12
N LEU A 16 -20.28 2.19 0.37
CA LEU A 16 -20.04 2.99 1.57
C LEU A 16 -19.98 4.50 1.30
N SER A 17 -19.98 4.90 0.02
CA SER A 17 -19.77 6.28 -0.45
C SER A 17 -18.56 6.97 0.21
N ARG A 18 -17.53 6.19 0.53
CA ARG A 18 -16.31 6.66 1.21
C ARG A 18 -15.09 5.92 0.65
N ALA A 19 -13.96 6.60 0.61
CA ALA A 19 -12.65 6.04 0.32
C ALA A 19 -12.22 5.05 1.42
N ILE A 20 -11.80 3.85 1.01
CA ILE A 20 -11.26 2.79 1.88
C ILE A 20 -10.04 2.07 1.27
N MET A 21 -9.70 2.36 0.01
CA MET A 21 -8.62 1.68 -0.72
C MET A 21 -7.26 1.89 -0.02
N SER A 22 -6.99 3.11 0.45
CA SER A 22 -5.70 3.43 1.08
C SER A 22 -5.54 2.72 2.42
N SER A 23 -6.60 2.65 3.21
CA SER A 23 -6.65 1.91 4.49
C SER A 23 -6.56 0.40 4.27
N SER A 24 -7.12 -0.12 3.17
CA SER A 24 -6.98 -1.54 2.82
C SER A 24 -5.52 -1.92 2.60
N HIS A 25 -4.75 -1.09 1.90
CA HIS A 25 -3.29 -1.23 1.80
C HIS A 25 -2.58 -0.96 3.14
N GLY A 26 -3.11 -0.05 3.97
CA GLY A 26 -2.61 0.19 5.33
C GLY A 26 -2.68 -1.06 6.21
N PHE A 27 -3.78 -1.83 6.15
CA PHE A 27 -3.91 -3.11 6.86
C PHE A 27 -2.89 -4.15 6.41
N TRP A 28 -2.48 -4.16 5.14
CA TRP A 28 -1.39 -5.02 4.66
C TRP A 28 -0.06 -4.67 5.33
N SER A 29 0.28 -3.37 5.40
CA SER A 29 1.47 -2.90 6.11
C SER A 29 1.41 -3.16 7.62
N LEU A 30 0.25 -2.96 8.25
CA LEU A 30 0.04 -3.25 9.66
C LEU A 30 0.18 -4.74 9.96
N GLY A 31 -0.35 -5.60 9.09
CA GLY A 31 -0.19 -7.05 9.18
C GLY A 31 1.27 -7.48 9.06
N GLY A 32 2.03 -6.89 8.13
CA GLY A 32 3.47 -7.14 8.00
C GLY A 32 4.26 -6.70 9.24
N PHE A 33 3.98 -5.52 9.77
CA PHE A 33 4.63 -5.01 10.98
C PHE A 33 4.31 -5.85 12.23
N ALA A 34 3.02 -6.04 12.52
CA ALA A 34 2.57 -6.80 13.69
C ALA A 34 2.96 -8.29 13.56
N GLY A 35 2.83 -8.86 12.38
CA GLY A 35 3.22 -10.23 12.07
C GLY A 35 4.73 -10.46 12.20
N GLY A 36 5.55 -9.52 11.74
CA GLY A 36 7.01 -9.58 11.89
C GLY A 36 7.45 -9.46 13.35
N ALA A 37 6.93 -8.46 14.08
CA ALA A 37 7.30 -8.20 15.47
C ALA A 37 6.84 -9.33 16.42
N LEU A 38 5.55 -9.71 16.35
CA LEU A 38 4.98 -10.74 17.21
C LEU A 38 5.35 -12.15 16.76
N GLY A 39 5.53 -12.35 15.46
CA GLY A 39 5.94 -13.64 14.89
C GLY A 39 7.38 -13.98 15.21
N GLY A 40 8.31 -13.04 15.06
CA GLY A 40 9.71 -13.23 15.47
C GLY A 40 9.83 -13.60 16.95
N TYR A 41 9.12 -12.87 17.82
CA TYR A 41 9.06 -13.18 19.25
C TYR A 41 8.44 -14.54 19.54
N SER A 42 7.33 -14.90 18.88
CA SER A 42 6.67 -16.19 19.09
C SER A 42 7.52 -17.37 18.62
N ILE A 43 8.17 -17.25 17.46
CA ILE A 43 9.03 -18.31 16.92
C ILE A 43 10.22 -18.55 17.84
N GLN A 44 10.82 -17.48 18.38
CA GLN A 44 11.97 -17.58 19.28
C GLN A 44 11.63 -18.27 20.61
N ASN A 45 10.44 -18.04 21.17
CA ASN A 45 10.06 -18.58 22.48
C ASN A 45 9.34 -19.94 22.40
N TYR A 46 8.56 -20.16 21.34
CA TYR A 46 7.65 -21.31 21.23
C TYR A 46 7.92 -22.20 20.02
N GLY A 47 8.88 -21.84 19.15
CA GLY A 47 9.22 -22.57 17.93
C GLY A 47 8.32 -22.24 16.73
N TYR A 48 8.81 -22.58 15.53
CA TYR A 48 8.13 -22.23 14.28
C TYR A 48 6.81 -22.98 14.07
N LEU A 49 6.70 -24.24 14.55
CA LEU A 49 5.49 -25.05 14.40
C LEU A 49 4.30 -24.48 15.19
N SER A 50 4.52 -24.08 16.44
CA SER A 50 3.45 -23.51 17.28
C SER A 50 2.97 -22.17 16.74
N HIS A 51 3.89 -21.33 16.27
CA HIS A 51 3.57 -20.08 15.58
C HIS A 51 2.76 -20.33 14.30
N ALA A 52 3.18 -21.29 13.46
CA ALA A 52 2.47 -21.62 12.22
C ALA A 52 1.04 -22.11 12.50
N VAL A 53 0.84 -22.96 13.51
CA VAL A 53 -0.49 -23.43 13.93
C VAL A 53 -1.34 -22.26 14.45
N ALA A 54 -0.78 -21.41 15.31
CA ALA A 54 -1.49 -20.25 15.86
C ALA A 54 -1.94 -19.28 14.76
N VAL A 55 -1.06 -18.91 13.84
CA VAL A 55 -1.37 -18.03 12.70
C VAL A 55 -2.43 -18.68 11.81
N THR A 56 -2.33 -19.99 11.54
CA THR A 56 -3.31 -20.72 10.74
C THR A 56 -4.70 -20.69 11.38
N VAL A 57 -4.79 -20.96 12.69
CA VAL A 57 -6.07 -20.94 13.43
C VAL A 57 -6.66 -19.53 13.43
N ILE A 58 -5.85 -18.50 13.69
CA ILE A 58 -6.29 -17.10 13.64
C ILE A 58 -6.79 -16.73 12.24
N ALA A 59 -6.05 -17.09 11.19
CA ALA A 59 -6.44 -16.82 9.81
C ALA A 59 -7.77 -17.50 9.46
N PHE A 60 -7.95 -18.77 9.83
CA PHE A 60 -9.22 -19.49 9.63
C PHE A 60 -10.37 -18.84 10.38
N ALA A 61 -10.17 -18.43 11.64
CA ALA A 61 -11.20 -17.74 12.42
C ALA A 61 -11.59 -16.40 11.80
N VAL A 62 -10.61 -15.61 11.35
CA VAL A 62 -10.84 -14.34 10.65
C VAL A 62 -11.59 -14.58 9.33
N ILE A 63 -11.21 -15.58 8.54
CA ILE A 63 -11.91 -15.93 7.30
C ILE A 63 -13.35 -16.35 7.59
N ALA A 64 -13.57 -17.25 8.54
CA ALA A 64 -14.90 -17.73 8.90
C ALA A 64 -15.81 -16.59 9.37
N PHE A 65 -15.26 -15.62 10.11
CA PHE A 65 -15.98 -14.41 10.50
C PHE A 65 -16.24 -13.50 9.31
N ALA A 66 -15.22 -13.22 8.48
CA ALA A 66 -15.28 -12.30 7.35
C ALA A 66 -16.22 -12.80 6.24
N ILE A 67 -16.35 -14.11 6.04
CA ILE A 67 -17.28 -14.70 5.05
C ILE A 67 -18.72 -14.22 5.28
N ARG A 68 -19.14 -13.96 6.54
CA ARG A 68 -20.48 -13.44 6.84
C ARG A 68 -20.72 -12.01 6.34
N TYR A 69 -19.64 -11.26 6.14
CA TYR A 69 -19.67 -9.88 5.66
C TYR A 69 -19.25 -9.78 4.20
N LEU A 70 -18.92 -10.92 3.56
CA LEU A 70 -18.62 -10.95 2.15
C LEU A 70 -19.89 -10.59 1.40
N ILE A 71 -19.84 -9.47 0.69
CA ILE A 71 -20.92 -9.04 -0.18
C ILE A 71 -21.01 -10.09 -1.29
N ALA A 72 -21.99 -10.98 -1.20
CA ALA A 72 -22.36 -11.80 -2.33
C ALA A 72 -22.85 -10.85 -3.43
N GLU A 73 -22.20 -10.88 -4.59
CA GLU A 73 -22.77 -10.23 -5.77
C GLU A 73 -24.11 -10.89 -6.08
N ASP A 74 -25.18 -10.09 -6.18
CA ASP A 74 -26.50 -10.58 -6.56
C ASP A 74 -26.43 -11.11 -8.00
N ARG A 75 -26.34 -12.45 -8.10
CA ARG A 75 -26.26 -13.25 -9.32
C ARG A 75 -24.92 -13.09 -10.07
N PRO A 76 -24.31 -14.19 -10.56
CA PRO A 76 -23.29 -14.08 -11.58
C PRO A 76 -23.99 -13.50 -12.81
N GLN A 77 -23.84 -12.20 -13.05
CA GLN A 77 -24.09 -11.66 -14.38
C GLN A 77 -23.20 -12.48 -15.31
N ALA A 78 -23.79 -13.09 -16.34
CA ALA A 78 -23.03 -13.77 -17.37
C ALA A 78 -21.92 -12.82 -17.78
N VAL A 79 -20.67 -13.15 -17.44
CA VAL A 79 -19.52 -12.33 -17.75
C VAL A 79 -19.38 -12.43 -19.26
N GLU A 80 -20.02 -11.50 -19.96
CA GLU A 80 -19.80 -11.30 -21.37
C GLU A 80 -18.29 -11.19 -21.52
N HIS A 81 -17.69 -12.06 -22.35
CA HIS A 81 -16.27 -11.97 -22.64
C HIS A 81 -16.00 -10.62 -23.31
N GLN A 82 -15.75 -9.60 -22.49
CA GLN A 82 -15.30 -8.32 -22.94
C GLN A 82 -13.94 -8.57 -23.58
N LYS A 83 -13.90 -8.45 -24.91
CA LYS A 83 -12.65 -8.44 -25.65
C LYS A 83 -11.77 -7.38 -25.02
N PHE A 84 -10.52 -7.74 -24.72
CA PHE A 84 -9.55 -6.78 -24.21
C PHE A 84 -9.41 -5.64 -25.22
N THR A 85 -9.92 -4.46 -24.85
CA THR A 85 -9.80 -3.25 -25.66
C THR A 85 -8.95 -2.24 -24.93
N LEU A 86 -8.01 -1.64 -25.65
CA LEU A 86 -7.24 -0.54 -25.11
C LEU A 86 -8.15 0.67 -24.82
N PRO A 87 -7.89 1.42 -23.73
CA PRO A 87 -8.63 2.63 -23.43
C PRO A 87 -8.54 3.62 -24.59
N ARG A 88 -9.68 4.24 -24.94
CA ARG A 88 -9.74 5.26 -26.00
C ARG A 88 -9.34 6.66 -25.52
N HIS A 89 -9.36 6.89 -24.21
CA HIS A 89 -9.08 8.20 -23.63
C HIS A 89 -7.61 8.33 -23.19
N THR A 90 -6.91 9.32 -23.74
CA THR A 90 -5.51 9.64 -23.42
C THR A 90 -5.25 9.83 -21.92
N ALA A 91 -6.24 10.35 -21.19
CA ALA A 91 -6.17 10.53 -19.74
C ALA A 91 -5.84 9.23 -18.97
N VAL A 92 -6.30 8.07 -19.45
CA VAL A 92 -5.99 6.78 -18.81
C VAL A 92 -4.51 6.44 -18.94
N TYR A 93 -3.92 6.70 -20.11
CA TYR A 93 -2.48 6.52 -20.32
C TYR A 93 -1.65 7.50 -19.50
N LEU A 94 -2.10 8.75 -19.36
CA LEU A 94 -1.41 9.74 -18.52
C LEU A 94 -1.41 9.32 -17.05
N VAL A 95 -2.56 8.87 -16.51
CA VAL A 95 -2.63 8.37 -15.14
C VAL A 95 -1.77 7.11 -14.97
N GLY A 96 -1.77 6.22 -15.97
CA GLY A 96 -0.90 5.03 -15.98
C GLY A 96 0.59 5.39 -15.98
N LEU A 97 0.99 6.37 -16.78
CA LEU A 97 2.36 6.88 -16.83
C LEU A 97 2.76 7.55 -15.50
N MET A 98 1.89 8.37 -14.93
CA MET A 98 2.12 8.98 -13.61
C MET A 98 2.29 7.90 -12.53
N ALA A 99 1.45 6.86 -12.54
CA ALA A 99 1.56 5.75 -11.61
C ALA A 99 2.90 5.00 -11.79
N LEU A 100 3.31 4.75 -13.04
CA LEU A 100 4.58 4.10 -13.36
C LEU A 100 5.78 4.92 -12.88
N LEU A 101 5.82 6.22 -13.18
CA LEU A 101 6.90 7.11 -12.72
C LEU A 101 6.97 7.15 -11.19
N THR A 102 5.82 7.23 -10.52
CA THR A 102 5.76 7.24 -9.05
C THR A 102 6.27 5.92 -8.46
N MET A 103 5.87 4.77 -9.02
CA MET A 103 6.37 3.46 -8.57
C MET A 103 7.88 3.30 -8.78
N ILE A 104 8.42 3.81 -9.89
CA ILE A 104 9.87 3.76 -10.14
C ILE A 104 10.62 4.59 -9.09
N SER A 105 10.13 5.80 -8.78
CA SER A 105 10.73 6.63 -7.73
C SER A 105 10.63 5.99 -6.35
N GLU A 106 9.48 5.42 -6.00
CA GLU A 106 9.27 4.71 -4.73
C GLU A 106 10.21 3.51 -4.62
N GLY A 107 10.32 2.68 -5.67
CA GLY A 107 11.22 1.53 -5.72
C GLY A 107 12.69 1.93 -5.62
N ALA A 108 13.11 2.97 -6.34
CA ALA A 108 14.48 3.48 -6.26
C ALA A 108 14.84 3.93 -4.84
N VAL A 109 13.92 4.60 -4.13
CA VAL A 109 14.16 4.99 -2.74
C VAL A 109 14.25 3.76 -1.82
N LEU A 110 13.35 2.78 -1.97
CA LEU A 110 13.36 1.57 -1.13
C LEU A 110 14.63 0.73 -1.33
N ASP A 111 15.12 0.62 -2.56
CA ASP A 111 16.25 -0.24 -2.91
C ASP A 111 17.60 0.46 -2.71
N TRP A 112 17.70 1.75 -3.02
CA TRP A 112 18.99 2.46 -3.07
C TRP A 112 19.21 3.45 -1.92
N ALA A 113 18.18 3.93 -1.23
CA ALA A 113 18.40 4.98 -0.21
C ALA A 113 19.28 4.51 0.96
N ALA A 114 19.14 3.26 1.40
CA ALA A 114 19.98 2.69 2.44
C ALA A 114 21.43 2.53 1.98
N LEU A 115 21.64 2.10 0.72
CA LEU A 115 22.96 1.94 0.12
C LEU A 115 23.65 3.30 -0.05
N PHE A 116 22.91 4.30 -0.52
CA PHE A 116 23.38 5.67 -0.72
C PHE A 116 23.78 6.32 0.62
N LEU A 117 22.95 6.22 1.66
CA LEU A 117 23.29 6.74 2.99
C LEU A 117 24.57 6.11 3.54
N HIS A 118 24.74 4.80 3.34
CA HIS A 118 25.88 4.08 3.87
C HIS A 118 27.17 4.34 3.07
N GLN A 119 27.10 4.27 1.73
CA GLN A 119 28.28 4.30 0.87
C GLN A 119 28.73 5.72 0.50
N GLU A 120 27.79 6.66 0.29
CA GLU A 120 28.12 8.02 -0.16
C GLU A 120 28.17 9.03 1.02
N LEU A 121 27.26 8.90 2.00
CA LEU A 121 27.24 9.79 3.17
C LEU A 121 28.05 9.26 4.37
N GLY A 122 28.64 8.06 4.26
CA GLY A 122 29.42 7.43 5.32
C GLY A 122 28.62 7.17 6.60
N ALA A 123 27.29 7.07 6.49
CA ALA A 123 26.42 6.88 7.65
C ALA A 123 26.60 5.47 8.22
N ASP A 124 26.65 5.39 9.55
CA ASP A 124 26.66 4.11 10.26
C ASP A 124 25.39 3.30 9.92
N LEU A 125 25.49 1.96 9.93
CA LEU A 125 24.40 1.04 9.55
C LEU A 125 23.10 1.32 10.32
N ALA A 126 23.24 1.73 11.60
CA ALA A 126 22.12 2.10 12.45
C ALA A 126 21.35 3.33 11.93
N VAL A 127 22.06 4.32 11.39
CA VAL A 127 21.47 5.55 10.83
C VAL A 127 20.78 5.26 9.50
N ALA A 128 21.38 4.42 8.64
CA ALA A 128 20.75 3.97 7.39
C ALA A 128 19.46 3.18 7.66
N GLY A 129 19.47 2.30 8.67
CA GLY A 129 18.27 1.57 9.12
C GLY A 129 17.18 2.49 9.67
N LEU A 130 17.53 3.52 10.43
CA LEU A 130 16.60 4.53 10.94
C LEU A 130 15.96 5.36 9.80
N ALA A 131 16.73 5.72 8.78
CA ALA A 131 16.19 6.43 7.61
C ALA A 131 15.16 5.59 6.85
N TYR A 132 15.45 4.31 6.63
CA TYR A 132 14.49 3.37 6.04
C TYR A 132 13.23 3.18 6.89
N ALA A 133 13.40 3.04 8.21
CA ALA A 133 12.28 2.92 9.15
C ALA A 133 11.41 4.18 9.16
N ALA A 134 12.03 5.37 9.15
CA ALA A 134 11.33 6.65 9.08
C ALA A 134 10.56 6.79 7.76
N PHE A 135 11.17 6.46 6.63
CA PHE A 135 10.51 6.47 5.32
C PHE A 135 9.29 5.54 5.30
N SER A 136 9.46 4.29 5.73
CA SER A 136 8.39 3.29 5.80
C SER A 136 7.27 3.71 6.75
N GLY A 137 7.62 4.31 7.90
CA GLY A 137 6.67 4.83 8.87
C GLY A 137 5.83 5.99 8.33
N VAL A 138 6.46 6.96 7.66
CA VAL A 138 5.75 8.07 7.00
C VAL A 138 4.85 7.55 5.88
N MET A 139 5.31 6.60 5.08
CA MET A 139 4.51 5.97 4.03
C MET A 139 3.26 5.29 4.61
N ALA A 140 3.40 4.52 5.69
CA ALA A 140 2.28 3.90 6.38
C ALA A 140 1.29 4.94 6.94
N LEU A 141 1.80 5.97 7.62
CA LEU A 141 0.99 7.06 8.18
C LEU A 141 0.18 7.76 7.08
N MET A 142 0.82 8.09 5.96
CA MET A 142 0.15 8.73 4.83
C MET A 142 -0.87 7.81 4.17
N ARG A 143 -0.65 6.49 4.14
CA ARG A 143 -1.65 5.53 3.66
C ARG A 143 -2.89 5.48 4.55
N PHE A 144 -2.75 5.57 5.88
CA PHE A 144 -3.92 5.64 6.78
C PHE A 144 -4.64 6.99 6.72
N LEU A 145 -3.90 8.09 6.58
CA LEU A 145 -4.49 9.44 6.46
C LEU A 145 -5.10 9.70 5.08
N GLY A 146 -4.60 9.01 4.05
CA GLY A 146 -4.95 9.23 2.64
C GLY A 146 -6.43 9.10 2.35
N ASP A 147 -7.12 8.14 2.97
CA ASP A 147 -8.57 7.99 2.81
C ASP A 147 -9.33 9.17 3.42
N GLY A 148 -8.92 9.66 4.59
CA GLY A 148 -9.53 10.83 5.23
C GLY A 148 -9.35 12.10 4.40
N VAL A 149 -8.14 12.32 3.87
CA VAL A 149 -7.83 13.44 2.98
C VAL A 149 -8.65 13.35 1.69
N ARG A 150 -8.69 12.18 1.04
CA ARG A 150 -9.47 11.94 -0.18
C ARG A 150 -10.96 12.15 0.05
N ASN A 151 -11.49 11.68 1.18
CA ASN A 151 -12.90 11.86 1.54
C ASN A 151 -13.27 13.33 1.75
N ARG A 152 -12.36 14.12 2.33
CA ARG A 152 -12.60 15.54 2.63
C ARG A 152 -12.41 16.46 1.42
N PHE A 153 -11.38 16.22 0.61
CA PHE A 153 -10.96 17.14 -0.46
C PHE A 153 -11.26 16.62 -1.87
N GLY A 154 -11.69 15.36 -2.00
CA GLY A 154 -11.99 14.72 -3.27
C GLY A 154 -10.74 14.23 -4.02
N ALA A 155 -10.93 13.20 -4.85
CA ALA A 155 -9.82 12.46 -5.49
C ALA A 155 -8.89 13.35 -6.34
N VAL A 156 -9.44 14.30 -7.11
CA VAL A 156 -8.65 15.15 -8.01
C VAL A 156 -7.79 16.16 -7.24
N SER A 157 -8.35 16.77 -6.19
CA SER A 157 -7.61 17.74 -5.37
C SER A 157 -6.49 17.04 -4.60
N THR A 158 -6.78 15.88 -4.01
CA THR A 158 -5.78 15.06 -3.32
C THR A 158 -4.64 14.66 -4.26
N LEU A 159 -4.94 14.20 -5.48
CA LEU A 159 -3.93 13.83 -6.47
C LEU A 159 -3.04 15.01 -6.87
N ARG A 160 -3.64 16.18 -7.12
CA ARG A 160 -2.88 17.40 -7.46
C ARG A 160 -1.98 17.84 -6.30
N GLY A 161 -2.51 17.84 -5.09
CA GLY A 161 -1.75 18.18 -3.88
C GLY A 161 -0.58 17.24 -3.67
N SER A 162 -0.79 15.92 -3.75
CA SER A 162 0.28 14.94 -3.62
C SER A 162 1.33 15.05 -4.72
N ALA A 163 0.92 15.32 -5.96
CA ALA A 163 1.84 15.53 -7.08
C ALA A 163 2.73 16.77 -6.88
N LEU A 164 2.17 17.88 -6.38
CA LEU A 164 2.94 19.08 -6.06
C LEU A 164 3.94 18.84 -4.92
N VAL A 165 3.51 18.14 -3.87
CA VAL A 165 4.40 17.77 -2.75
C VAL A 165 5.54 16.87 -3.24
N ALA A 166 5.24 15.87 -4.08
CA ALA A 166 6.25 14.99 -4.66
C ALA A 166 7.25 15.78 -5.54
N ALA A 167 6.76 16.68 -6.39
CA ALA A 167 7.60 17.52 -7.24
C ALA A 167 8.50 18.44 -6.41
N ALA A 168 7.96 19.09 -5.37
CA ALA A 168 8.73 19.92 -4.46
C ALA A 168 9.81 19.11 -3.70
N GLY A 169 9.45 17.93 -3.22
CA GLY A 169 10.40 17.03 -2.55
C GLY A 169 11.56 16.59 -3.46
N MET A 170 11.26 16.22 -4.71
CA MET A 170 12.29 15.90 -5.70
C MET A 170 13.19 17.09 -6.03
N LEU A 171 12.62 18.30 -6.15
CA LEU A 171 13.40 19.52 -6.40
C LEU A 171 14.35 19.83 -5.25
N VAL A 172 13.87 19.75 -4.00
CA VAL A 172 14.71 19.97 -2.82
C VAL A 172 15.85 18.94 -2.77
N ALA A 173 15.56 17.66 -3.01
CA ALA A 173 16.57 16.61 -3.04
C ALA A 173 17.60 16.79 -4.18
N GLY A 174 17.16 17.25 -5.36
CA GLY A 174 18.07 17.56 -6.46
C GLY A 174 18.94 18.80 -6.20
N LEU A 175 18.42 19.77 -5.45
CA LEU A 175 19.13 21.00 -5.10
C LEU A 175 20.04 20.85 -3.87
N SER A 176 19.88 19.80 -3.06
CA SER A 176 20.74 19.51 -1.91
C SER A 176 22.09 18.86 -2.29
N SER A 177 22.56 19.13 -3.52
CA SER A 177 23.86 18.69 -4.04
C SER A 177 25.00 19.49 -3.43
#